data_AF-A0A6I1ZBT4-F1
#
_entry.id   AF-A0A6I1ZBT4-F1
#
_cell.length_a   1.000
_cell.length_b   1.000
_cell.length_c   1.000
_cell.angle_alpha   90.00
_cell.angle_beta   90.00
_cell.angle_gamma   90.00
#
_symmetry.space_group_name_H-M   'P 1'
#
loop_
_entity.id
_entity.type
_entity.pdbx_description
1 polymer ?
#
loop_
_entity_poly.entity_id
_entity_poly.type
_entity_poly.pdbx_seq_one_letter_code
_entity_poly.pdbx_strand_id
1 'polypeptide(L)' 'MQAHFELIDVVAGPDADSCIVTLKVTSNRYNGTGPMTFRLRDGLIADLRIG' A
#
# COMPACT_ATOMS: atom_id res chain seq x y z
N MET A 1 -1.48 -14.34 13.75
CA MET A 1 -0.42 -13.31 13.64
C MET A 1 -1.11 -11.96 13.58
N GLN A 2 -0.67 -10.97 14.35
CA GLN A 2 -1.24 -9.61 14.33
C GLN A 2 -0.22 -8.66 13.74
N ALA A 3 -0.63 -7.91 12.72
CA ALA A 3 0.16 -6.83 12.14
C ALA A 3 -0.66 -5.54 12.25
N HIS A 4 0.00 -4.47 12.64
CA HIS A 4 -0.54 -3.12 12.65
C HIS A 4 -0.03 -2.37 11.42
N PHE A 5 -0.94 -1.72 10.71
CA PHE A 5 -0.65 -0.94 9.53
C PHE A 5 -1.02 0.50 9.81
N GLU A 6 -0.05 1.38 9.65
CA GLU A 6 -0.24 2.82 9.73
C GLU A 6 -0.08 3.40 8.32
N LEU A 7 -1.11 4.09 7.86
CA LEU A 7 -1.08 4.81 6.60
C LEU A 7 -0.29 6.10 6.79
N ILE A 8 0.82 6.25 6.06
CA ILE A 8 1.69 7.43 6.16
C ILE A 8 1.39 8.41 5.04
N ASP A 9 1.20 7.92 3.81
CA ASP A 9 0.99 8.77 2.64
C ASP A 9 0.21 8.05 1.54
N VAL A 10 -0.52 8.81 0.73
CA VAL A 10 -1.19 8.37 -0.49
C VAL A 10 -0.96 9.39 -1.59
N VAL A 11 -0.30 8.97 -2.66
CA VAL A 11 -0.11 9.80 -3.85
C VAL A 11 -0.69 9.12 -5.08
N ALA A 12 -1.14 9.92 -6.05
CA ALA A 12 -1.54 9.40 -7.35
C ALA A 12 -0.36 8.67 -8.01
N GLY A 13 -0.63 7.51 -8.58
CA GLY A 13 0.34 6.75 -9.35
C GLY A 13 0.42 7.26 -10.79
N PRO A 14 1.27 6.62 -11.62
CA PRO A 14 1.47 7.05 -13.01
C PRO A 14 0.23 6.81 -13.90
N ASP A 15 -0.62 5.85 -13.54
CA ASP A 15 -1.88 5.55 -14.23
C ASP A 15 -3.06 6.19 -13.49
N ALA A 16 -4.11 6.60 -14.22
CA ALA A 16 -5.31 7.23 -13.66
C ALA A 16 -5.99 6.38 -12.57
N ASP A 17 -5.94 5.06 -12.71
CA ASP A 17 -6.47 4.11 -11.74
C ASP A 17 -5.34 3.48 -10.91
N SER A 18 -4.35 4.27 -10.49
CA SER A 18 -3.29 3.78 -9.62
C SER A 18 -2.94 4.77 -8.52
N CYS A 19 -2.51 4.25 -7.39
CA CYS A 19 -1.95 5.05 -6.31
C CYS A 19 -0.73 4.36 -5.70
N ILE A 20 0.18 5.16 -5.17
CA ILE A 20 1.30 4.69 -4.37
C ILE A 20 0.98 5.05 -2.93
N VAL A 21 0.91 4.03 -2.10
CA VAL A 21 0.56 4.14 -0.69
C VAL A 21 1.79 3.78 0.13
N THR A 22 2.23 4.69 1.01
CA THR A 22 3.30 4.39 1.95
C THR A 22 2.70 3.89 3.25
N LEU A 23 3.01 2.64 3.60
CA LEU A 23 2.57 2.03 4.85
C LEU A 23 3.75 1.80 5.78
N LYS A 24 3.56 2.07 7.06
CA LYS A 24 4.39 1.53 8.13
C LYS A 24 3.72 0.29 8.70
N VAL A 25 4.44 -0.83 8.66
CA VAL A 25 4.00 -2.12 9.16
C VAL A 25 4.75 -2.43 10.44
N THR A 26 4.01 -2.82 11.47
CA THR A 26 4.59 -3.32 12.72
C THR A 26 3.98 -4.68 13.07
N SER A 27 4.80 -5.70 13.29
CA SER A 27 4.39 -7.03 13.72
C SER A 27 5.53 -7.76 14.46
N ASN A 28 5.23 -8.93 14.99
CA ASN A 28 6.23 -9.75 15.69
C ASN A 28 7.27 -10.38 14.75
N ARG A 29 7.12 -10.28 13.41
CA ARG A 29 8.02 -10.95 12.45
C ARG A 29 8.53 -10.04 11.35
N TYR A 30 7.66 -9.21 10.77
CA TYR A 30 7.99 -8.31 9.67
C TYR A 30 7.61 -6.88 10.04
N ASN A 31 8.60 -5.98 9.98
CA ASN A 31 8.48 -4.56 10.29
C ASN A 31 9.13 -3.74 9.18
N GLY A 32 8.61 -2.55 8.92
CA GLY A 32 9.21 -1.64 7.95
C GLY A 32 8.24 -0.57 7.48
N THR A 33 8.79 0.44 6.82
CA THR A 33 8.00 1.46 6.12
C THR A 33 8.36 1.40 4.66
N GLY A 34 7.36 1.33 3.78
CA GLY A 34 7.63 1.24 2.35
C GLY A 34 6.43 1.56 1.47
N PRO A 35 6.69 1.90 0.20
CA PRO A 35 5.65 2.14 -0.77
C PRO A 35 5.06 0.83 -1.27
N MET A 36 3.76 0.85 -1.51
CA MET A 36 3.00 -0.20 -2.17
C MET A 36 2.22 0.43 -3.32
N THR A 37 2.28 -0.16 -4.50
CA THR A 37 1.49 0.33 -5.65
C THR A 37 0.19 -0.44 -5.72
N PHE A 38 -0.92 0.28 -5.72
CA PHE A 38 -2.25 -0.27 -5.94
C PHE A 38 -2.75 0.12 -7.33
N ARG A 39 -3.34 -0.84 -8.05
CA ARG A 39 -4.21 -0.54 -9.20
C ARG A 39 -5.65 -0.65 -8.76
N LEU A 40 -6.45 0.31 -9.18
CA LEU A 40 -7.86 0.38 -8.93
C LEU A 40 -8.64 -0.03 -10.18
N ARG A 41 -9.84 -0.54 -9.98
CA ARG A 41 -10.83 -0.71 -11.04
C ARG A 41 -12.20 -0.53 -10.43
N ASP A 42 -13.00 0.37 -10.99
CA ASP A 42 -14.36 0.65 -10.51
C ASP A 42 -14.39 1.03 -9.00
N GLY A 43 -13.35 1.75 -8.53
CA GLY A 43 -13.20 2.17 -7.13
C GLY A 43 -12.74 1.07 -6.17
N LEU A 44 -12.45 -0.14 -6.66
CA LEU A 44 -11.97 -1.28 -5.88
C LEU A 44 -10.50 -1.56 -6.16
N ILE A 45 -9.79 -2.17 -5.21
CA ILE A 45 -8.42 -2.64 -5.42
C ILE A 45 -8.46 -3.86 -6.35
N ALA A 46 -7.82 -3.74 -7.50
CA ALA A 46 -7.69 -4.80 -8.50
C ALA A 46 -6.32 -5.50 -8.45
N ASP A 47 -5.27 -4.79 -8.05
CA ASP A 47 -3.90 -5.31 -7.94
C ASP A 47 -3.12 -4.59 -6.83
N LEU A 48 -2.20 -5.32 -6.19
CA LEU A 48 -1.25 -4.80 -5.21
C LEU A 48 0.14 -5.34 -5.54
N ARG A 49 1.08 -4.43 -5.78
CA ARG A 49 2.49 -4.74 -5.97
C ARG A 49 3.32 -4.23 -4.79
N ILE A 50 4.11 -5.15 -4.24
CA ILE A 50 5.13 -4.89 -3.20
C ILE A 50 6.48 -5.19 -3.85
N GLY A 51 7.42 -4.25 -3.77
CA GLY A 51 8.77 -4.35 -4.33
C GLY A 51 9.81 -4.77 -3.31
#